data_AF-A0A966XFG5-F1
#
_entry.id   AF-A0A966XFG5-F1
#
_cell.length_a   1.000
_cell.length_b   1.000
_cell.length_c   1.000
_cell.angle_alpha   90.00
_cell.angle_beta   90.00
_cell.angle_gamma   90.00
#
_symmetry.space_group_name_H-M   'P 1'
#
loop_
_entity.id
_entity.type
_entity.pdbx_description
1 polymer ?
#
loop_
_entity_poly.entity_id
_entity_poly.type
_entity_poly.pdbx_seq_one_letter_code
_entity_poly.pdbx_strand_id
1 'polypeptide(L)'
;MHAQAPITQDVLTLPRKTSQGPLNLVGLTRAGLKDALISAGTPQNQANMRVGQVWQWIYEKGVRDFDLMTNLAKSYRTLLKEQFVLEVPEVVTKQVSEDGTRKYLMRIEGGHEVETVYIPEADRGTLCISSQVGCTLTCSFC
;
A
#
# COMPACT_ATOMS: atom_id res chain seq x y z
N MET A 1 -40.78 -9.81 -23.27
CA MET A 1 -39.77 -10.86 -23.03
C MET A 1 -38.98 -10.43 -21.81
N HIS A 2 -39.19 -11.05 -20.64
CA HIS A 2 -38.37 -10.75 -19.47
C HIS A 2 -37.02 -11.44 -19.65
N ALA A 3 -35.97 -10.66 -19.82
CA ALA A 3 -34.61 -11.18 -19.84
C ALA A 3 -34.31 -11.74 -18.44
N GLN A 4 -34.24 -13.05 -18.32
CA GLN A 4 -33.76 -13.71 -17.11
C GLN A 4 -32.24 -13.53 -17.09
N ALA A 5 -31.72 -12.79 -16.11
CA ALA A 5 -30.28 -12.60 -15.97
C ALA A 5 -29.61 -13.99 -15.83
N PRO A 6 -28.64 -14.34 -16.69
CA PRO A 6 -28.10 -15.70 -16.78
C PRO A 6 -27.29 -16.13 -15.53
N ILE A 7 -26.95 -15.19 -14.66
CA ILE A 7 -26.20 -15.42 -13.42
C ILE A 7 -26.84 -14.57 -12.33
N THR A 8 -27.39 -15.20 -11.29
CA THR A 8 -27.69 -14.50 -10.04
C THR A 8 -26.36 -14.32 -9.31
N GLN A 9 -25.90 -13.09 -9.13
CA GLN A 9 -24.70 -12.82 -8.34
C GLN A 9 -24.93 -13.27 -6.90
N ASP A 10 -24.20 -14.30 -6.47
CA ASP A 10 -24.13 -14.68 -5.07
C ASP A 10 -23.15 -13.73 -4.36
N VAL A 11 -23.70 -12.66 -3.78
CA VAL A 11 -22.93 -11.61 -3.11
C VAL A 11 -22.54 -12.07 -1.70
N LEU A 12 -21.48 -12.86 -1.63
CA LEU A 12 -20.82 -13.19 -0.37
C LEU A 12 -19.92 -12.02 0.07
N THR A 13 -20.36 -11.29 1.09
CA THR A 13 -19.53 -10.25 1.72
C THR A 13 -18.59 -10.91 2.72
N LEU A 14 -17.31 -11.02 2.34
CA LEU A 14 -16.27 -11.44 3.28
C LEU A 14 -15.89 -10.23 4.17
N PRO A 15 -16.00 -10.33 5.50
CA PRO A 15 -15.67 -9.21 6.37
C PRO A 15 -14.16 -8.95 6.34
N ARG A 16 -13.78 -7.67 6.21
CA ARG A 16 -12.38 -7.27 6.31
C ARG A 16 -11.86 -7.56 7.72
N LYS A 17 -10.78 -8.33 7.81
CA LYS A 17 -10.03 -8.49 9.06
C LYS A 17 -9.09 -7.29 9.25
N THR A 18 -9.13 -6.67 10.43
CA THR A 18 -8.15 -5.65 10.83
C THR A 18 -6.88 -6.33 11.33
N SER A 19 -5.69 -5.86 10.95
CA SER A 19 -4.47 -6.39 11.57
C SER A 19 -4.36 -5.96 13.03
N GLN A 20 -3.76 -6.84 13.83
CA GLN A 20 -3.21 -6.49 15.13
C GLN A 20 -1.69 -6.51 14.96
N GLY A 21 -1.07 -5.33 14.91
CA GLY A 21 0.36 -5.19 14.67
C GLY A 21 0.85 -3.77 14.89
N PRO A 22 2.18 -3.53 14.81
CA PRO A 22 2.74 -2.19 14.87
C PRO A 22 2.19 -1.32 13.75
N LEU A 23 2.15 0.00 13.98
CA LEU A 23 1.63 0.93 12.97
C LEU A 23 2.50 0.88 11.70
N ASN A 24 1.86 0.70 10.55
CA ASN A 24 2.54 0.79 9.27
C ASN A 24 2.72 2.26 8.86
N LEU A 25 3.95 2.70 8.58
CA LEU A 25 4.21 4.07 8.12
C LEU A 25 3.87 4.27 6.64
N VAL A 26 3.82 3.19 5.86
CA VAL A 26 3.43 3.24 4.45
C VAL A 26 1.94 3.56 4.35
N GLY A 27 1.59 4.53 3.52
CA GLY A 27 0.21 5.00 3.34
C GLY A 27 -0.18 6.15 4.26
N LEU A 28 0.60 6.47 5.29
CA LEU A 28 0.36 7.67 6.10
C LEU A 28 0.60 8.94 5.28
N THR A 29 -0.23 9.95 5.50
CA THR A 29 0.04 11.31 5.03
C THR A 29 1.27 11.87 5.73
N ARG A 30 1.89 12.94 5.21
CA ARG A 30 3.02 13.60 5.89
C ARG A 30 2.67 14.08 7.30
N ALA A 31 1.44 14.54 7.50
CA ALA A 31 0.94 14.91 8.83
C ALA A 31 0.79 13.68 9.74
N GLY A 32 0.16 12.61 9.25
CA GLY A 32 0.04 11.37 10.01
C GLY A 32 1.39 10.73 10.36
N LEU A 33 2.36 10.78 9.44
CA LEU A 33 3.73 10.33 9.70
C LEU A 33 4.38 11.20 10.78
N LYS A 34 4.19 12.52 10.75
CA LYS A 34 4.70 13.42 11.79
C LYS A 34 4.15 13.05 13.16
N ASP A 35 2.83 12.88 13.25
CA ASP A 35 2.14 12.58 14.51
C ASP A 35 2.56 11.21 15.06
N ALA A 36 2.70 10.21 14.19
CA ALA A 36 3.22 8.89 14.54
C ALA A 36 4.64 8.96 15.10
N LEU A 37 5.54 9.69 14.43
CA LEU A 37 6.93 9.83 14.87
C LEU A 37 7.04 10.56 16.22
N ILE A 38 6.26 11.61 16.44
CA ILE A 38 6.21 12.33 17.73
C ILE A 38 5.70 11.40 18.83
N SER A 39 4.63 10.66 18.56
CA SER A 39 4.04 9.71 19.53
C SER A 39 5.02 8.61 19.93
N ALA A 40 5.91 8.19 19.02
CA ALA A 40 6.98 7.24 19.29
C ALA A 40 8.22 7.87 19.98
N GLY A 41 8.19 9.15 20.34
CA GLY A 41 9.26 9.81 21.10
C GLY A 41 10.19 10.70 20.28
N THR A 42 9.84 11.03 19.03
CA THR A 42 10.60 12.02 18.26
C THR A 42 10.38 13.42 18.84
N PRO A 43 11.45 14.17 19.20
CA PRO A 43 11.30 15.54 19.69
C PRO A 43 10.59 16.45 18.67
N GLN A 44 9.66 17.28 19.15
CA GLN A 44 8.82 18.14 18.31
C GLN A 44 9.64 19.04 17.37
N ASN A 45 10.77 19.56 17.85
CA ASN A 45 11.68 20.41 17.09
C ASN A 45 12.42 19.67 15.97
N GLN A 46 12.54 18.34 16.04
CA GLN A 46 13.17 17.49 15.02
C GLN A 46 12.15 16.83 14.08
N ALA A 47 10.86 16.86 14.41
CA ALA A 47 9.82 16.09 13.72
C ALA A 47 9.77 16.36 12.21
N ASN A 48 9.78 17.64 11.78
CA ASN A 48 9.74 17.99 10.36
C ASN A 48 10.94 17.42 9.57
N MET A 49 12.14 17.49 10.15
CA MET A 49 13.35 16.91 9.55
C MET A 49 13.24 15.38 9.45
N ARG A 50 12.80 14.72 10.52
CA ARG A 50 12.63 13.25 10.55
C ARG A 50 11.58 12.77 9.55
N VAL A 51 10.47 13.49 9.40
CA VAL A 51 9.46 13.22 8.37
C VAL A 51 10.10 13.26 6.99
N GLY A 52 10.88 14.30 6.67
CA GLY A 52 11.58 14.40 5.38
C GLY A 52 12.52 13.23 5.12
N GLN A 53 13.35 12.86 6.12
CA GLN A 53 14.28 11.74 6.01
C GLN A 53 13.55 10.41 5.77
N VAL A 54 12.57 10.09 6.61
CA VAL A 54 11.81 8.82 6.52
C VAL A 54 10.99 8.78 5.23
N TRP A 55 10.33 9.87 4.85
CA TRP A 55 9.56 9.97 3.60
C TRP A 55 10.42 9.68 2.36
N GLN A 56 11.59 10.30 2.29
CA GLN A 56 12.54 10.07 1.19
C GLN A 56 12.93 8.59 1.10
N TRP A 57 13.24 7.93 2.23
CA TRP A 57 13.60 6.51 2.20
C TRP A 57 12.47 5.61 1.73
N ILE A 58 11.24 5.87 2.18
CA ILE A 58 10.07 5.04 1.83
C ILE A 58 9.67 5.25 0.37
N TYR A 59 9.48 6.51 -0.07
CA TYR A 59 8.80 6.81 -1.33
C TYR A 59 9.73 7.19 -2.47
N GLU A 60 10.84 7.88 -2.21
CA GLU A 60 11.80 8.23 -3.28
C GLU A 60 12.78 7.09 -3.54
N LYS A 61 13.23 6.41 -2.48
CA LYS A 61 14.22 5.33 -2.56
C LYS A 61 13.61 3.92 -2.53
N GLY A 62 12.33 3.79 -2.17
CA GLY A 62 11.63 2.50 -2.13
C GLY A 62 12.12 1.51 -1.06
N VAL A 63 12.85 1.98 -0.05
CA VAL A 63 13.47 1.13 0.99
C VAL A 63 12.45 0.70 2.04
N ARG A 64 12.46 -0.59 2.39
CA ARG A 64 11.54 -1.22 3.34
C ARG A 64 12.21 -1.74 4.62
N ASP A 65 13.50 -1.45 4.79
CA ASP A 65 14.27 -1.79 5.98
C ASP A 65 14.84 -0.53 6.62
N PHE A 66 14.47 -0.27 7.87
CA PHE A 66 14.97 0.86 8.63
C PHE A 66 16.50 0.83 8.81
N ASP A 67 17.16 -0.33 8.81
CA ASP A 67 18.62 -0.41 8.96
C ASP A 67 19.37 0.25 7.80
N LEU A 68 18.78 0.25 6.61
CA LEU A 68 19.37 0.85 5.42
C LEU A 68 19.28 2.38 5.40
N MET A 69 18.57 2.99 6.36
CA MET A 69 18.40 4.45 6.43
C MET A 69 19.63 5.13 7.04
N THR A 70 20.75 5.14 6.32
CA THR A 70 22.09 5.52 6.84
C THR A 70 22.23 6.96 7.33
N ASN A 71 21.31 7.86 6.99
CA ASN A 71 21.27 9.24 7.50
C ASN A 71 20.48 9.38 8.82
N LEU A 72 20.01 8.27 9.39
CA LEU A 72 19.41 8.17 10.71
C LEU A 72 20.42 7.55 11.69
N ALA A 73 20.48 8.09 12.91
CA ALA A 73 21.31 7.53 13.96
C ALA A 73 20.90 6.09 14.27
N LYS A 74 21.87 5.25 14.67
CA LYS A 74 21.61 3.82 14.96
C LYS A 74 20.49 3.63 15.99
N SER A 75 20.51 4.39 17.08
CA SER A 75 19.46 4.36 18.11
C SER A 75 18.07 4.70 17.56
N TYR A 76 17.99 5.65 16.62
CA TYR A 76 16.73 6.04 16.01
C TYR A 76 16.19 4.97 15.04
N ARG A 77 17.08 4.30 14.29
CA ARG A 77 16.67 3.14 13.47
C ARG A 77 16.12 2.01 14.32
N THR A 78 16.74 1.73 15.47
CA THR A 78 16.23 0.75 16.45
C THR A 78 14.84 1.14 16.95
N LEU A 79 14.65 2.40 17.37
CA LEU A 79 13.33 2.90 17.78
C LEU A 79 12.26 2.67 16.70
N LEU A 80 12.57 3.02 15.45
CA LEU A 80 11.62 2.84 14.35
C LEU A 80 11.26 1.37 14.12
N LYS A 81 12.23 0.45 14.22
CA LYS A 81 12.02 -1.00 14.08
C LYS A 81 11.13 -1.57 15.18
N GLU A 82 11.24 -1.04 16.40
CA GLU A 82 10.45 -1.52 17.53
C GLU A 82 9.00 -1.02 17.47
N GLN A 83 8.77 0.18 16.93
CA GLN A 83 7.46 0.85 16.97
C GLN A 83 6.64 0.70 15.68
N PHE A 84 7.30 0.44 14.55
CA PHE A 84 6.66 0.54 13.23
C PHE A 84 7.06 -0.57 12.28
N VAL A 85 6.25 -0.74 11.24
CA VAL A 85 6.55 -1.59 10.08
C VAL A 85 6.49 -0.78 8.77
N LEU A 86 7.07 -1.33 7.71
CA LEU A 86 7.07 -0.76 6.35
C LEU A 86 6.50 -1.75 5.34
N GLU A 87 5.31 -2.26 5.62
CA GLU A 87 4.67 -3.30 4.81
C GLU A 87 3.93 -2.73 3.60
N VAL A 88 3.89 -3.52 2.54
CA VAL A 88 3.07 -3.28 1.34
C VAL A 88 2.27 -4.54 1.04
N PRO A 89 1.18 -4.43 0.26
CA PRO A 89 0.45 -5.60 -0.21
C PRO A 89 1.38 -6.63 -0.86
N GLU A 90 1.12 -7.90 -0.58
CA GLU A 90 1.88 -9.02 -1.15
C GLU A 90 1.51 -9.20 -2.63
N VAL A 91 2.49 -9.42 -3.49
CA VAL A 91 2.23 -9.82 -4.89
C VAL A 91 1.95 -11.33 -4.90
N VAL A 92 0.68 -11.72 -5.02
CA VAL A 92 0.26 -13.14 -5.09
C VAL A 92 0.56 -13.72 -6.46
N THR A 93 0.27 -12.96 -7.51
CA THR A 93 0.48 -13.39 -8.89
C THR A 93 0.89 -12.20 -9.74
N LYS A 94 1.78 -12.47 -10.70
CA LYS A 94 2.21 -11.50 -11.71
C LYS A 94 2.07 -12.14 -13.09
N GLN A 95 1.34 -11.47 -13.96
CA GLN A 95 1.21 -11.84 -15.36
C GLN A 95 1.83 -10.74 -16.22
N VAL A 96 2.57 -11.14 -17.26
CA VAL A 96 3.22 -10.22 -18.20
C VAL A 96 2.70 -10.54 -19.59
N SER A 97 2.12 -9.55 -20.24
CA SER A 97 1.62 -9.61 -21.61
C SER A 97 2.74 -9.36 -22.62
N GLU A 98 2.52 -9.72 -23.88
CA GLU A 98 3.47 -9.52 -24.98
C GLU A 98 3.80 -8.05 -25.24
N ASP A 99 2.83 -7.15 -25.02
CA ASP A 99 2.98 -5.70 -25.10
C ASP A 99 3.74 -5.10 -23.90
N GLY A 100 4.15 -5.94 -22.94
CA GLY A 100 4.84 -5.55 -21.72
C GLY A 100 3.92 -5.14 -20.57
N THR A 101 2.59 -5.08 -20.78
CA THR A 101 1.61 -4.83 -19.71
C THR A 101 1.77 -5.86 -18.60
N ARG A 102 1.74 -5.40 -17.35
CA ARG A 102 1.96 -6.23 -16.16
C ARG A 102 0.74 -6.16 -15.26
N LYS A 103 0.05 -7.29 -15.12
CA LYS A 103 -1.09 -7.43 -14.22
C LYS A 103 -0.62 -8.10 -12.93
N TYR A 104 -0.88 -7.44 -11.80
CA TYR A 104 -0.53 -7.90 -10.47
C TYR A 104 -1.81 -8.20 -9.69
N LEU A 105 -1.89 -9.40 -9.13
CA LEU A 105 -2.85 -9.74 -8.09
C LEU A 105 -2.18 -9.48 -6.74
N MET A 106 -2.71 -8.52 -5.99
CA MET A 106 -2.13 -8.03 -4.74
C MET A 106 -3.01 -8.45 -3.57
N ARG A 107 -2.44 -9.14 -2.58
CA ARG A 107 -3.15 -9.43 -1.32
C ARG A 107 -2.94 -8.29 -0.36
N ILE A 108 -4.05 -7.64 0.00
CA ILE A 108 -4.07 -6.54 0.96
C ILE A 108 -4.29 -7.07 2.37
N GLU A 109 -4.04 -6.19 3.34
CA GLU A 109 -4.37 -6.44 4.74
C GLU A 109 -5.84 -6.88 4.88
N GLY A 110 -6.06 -7.97 5.60
CA GLY A 110 -7.37 -8.61 5.74
C GLY A 110 -7.57 -9.83 4.83
N GLY A 111 -6.64 -10.09 3.91
CA GLY A 111 -6.60 -11.30 3.08
C GLY A 111 -7.37 -11.20 1.76
N HIS A 112 -8.03 -10.07 1.50
CA HIS A 112 -8.65 -9.81 0.21
C HIS A 112 -7.58 -9.55 -0.86
N GLU A 113 -7.96 -9.76 -2.10
CA GLU A 113 -7.08 -9.56 -3.25
C GLU A 113 -7.67 -8.50 -4.18
N VAL A 114 -6.80 -7.64 -4.71
CA VAL A 114 -7.15 -6.59 -5.66
C VAL A 114 -6.17 -6.58 -6.80
N GLU A 115 -6.58 -6.02 -7.94
CA GLU A 115 -5.72 -5.93 -9.12
C GLU A 115 -5.02 -4.56 -9.19
N THR A 116 -3.76 -4.60 -9.62
CA THR A 116 -2.98 -3.42 -10.01
C THR A 116 -2.37 -3.72 -11.39
N VAL A 117 -2.48 -2.78 -12.33
CA VAL A 117 -1.95 -2.96 -13.68
C VAL A 117 -0.93 -1.88 -14.00
N TYR A 118 0.28 -2.28 -14.36
CA TYR A 118 1.28 -1.39 -14.90
C TYR A 118 1.32 -1.51 -16.43
N ILE A 119 1.12 -0.39 -17.11
CA ILE A 119 1.07 -0.28 -18.57
C ILE A 119 2.29 0.54 -19.00
N PRO A 120 3.35 -0.09 -19.52
CA PRO A 120 4.50 0.63 -20.02
C PRO A 120 4.20 1.29 -21.38
N GLU A 121 4.74 2.49 -21.58
CA GLU A 121 4.77 3.18 -22.86
C GLU A 121 6.22 3.62 -23.16
N ALA A 122 6.46 4.27 -24.30
CA ALA A 122 7.82 4.61 -24.74
C ALA A 122 8.55 5.58 -23.78
N ASP A 123 7.83 6.54 -23.21
CA ASP A 123 8.37 7.63 -22.41
C ASP A 123 7.77 7.73 -20.99
N ARG A 124 6.76 6.91 -20.70
CA ARG A 124 6.04 6.90 -19.42
C ARG A 124 5.55 5.51 -19.05
N GLY A 125 5.06 5.38 -17.84
CA GLY A 125 4.29 4.22 -17.41
C GLY A 125 3.03 4.65 -16.68
N THR A 126 1.92 3.99 -16.96
CA THR A 126 0.65 4.22 -16.28
C THR A 126 0.42 3.11 -15.27
N LEU A 127 0.02 3.47 -14.04
CA LEU A 127 -0.36 2.51 -13.01
C LEU A 127 -1.86 2.63 -12.73
N CYS A 128 -2.61 1.59 -13.07
CA CYS A 128 -4.01 1.45 -12.69
C CYS A 128 -4.09 0.85 -11.29
N ILE A 129 -4.75 1.55 -10.36
CA ILE A 129 -4.82 1.21 -8.94
C ILE A 129 -6.28 0.98 -8.56
N SER A 130 -6.55 -0.14 -7.89
CA SER A 130 -7.87 -0.42 -7.31
C SER A 130 -8.12 0.45 -6.07
N SER A 131 -9.34 0.98 -5.94
CA SER A 131 -9.77 1.80 -4.79
C SER A 131 -10.66 1.05 -3.80
N GLN A 132 -11.25 -0.07 -4.21
CA GLN A 132 -12.17 -0.88 -3.43
C GLN A 132 -11.92 -2.37 -3.69
N VAL A 133 -12.37 -3.22 -2.77
CA VAL A 133 -12.47 -4.67 -2.99
C VAL A 133 -13.86 -4.94 -3.57
N GLY A 134 -13.94 -5.17 -4.88
CA GLY A 134 -15.21 -5.17 -5.61
C GLY A 134 -15.84 -3.78 -5.72
N CYS A 135 -17.06 -3.70 -6.23
CA CYS A 135 -17.80 -2.43 -6.41
C CYS A 135 -19.31 -2.68 -6.27
N THR A 136 -20.01 -1.80 -5.54
CA THR A 136 -21.45 -1.94 -5.27
C THR A 136 -22.35 -1.38 -6.38
N LEU A 137 -21.78 -0.74 -7.40
CA LEU A 137 -22.56 -0.05 -8.45
C LEU A 137 -23.18 -1.00 -9.48
N THR A 138 -22.77 -2.27 -9.52
CA THR A 138 -23.38 -3.32 -10.38
C THR A 138 -23.49 -2.95 -11.86
N CYS A 139 -22.52 -2.19 -12.40
CA CYS A 139 -22.49 -1.82 -13.81
C CYS A 139 -22.42 -3.09 -14.68
N SER A 140 -23.36 -3.29 -15.61
CA SER A 140 -23.49 -4.54 -16.39
C SER A 140 -22.37 -4.83 -17.39
N PHE A 141 -21.46 -3.87 -17.61
CA PHE A 141 -20.34 -3.94 -18.55
C PHE A 141 -18.98 -4.00 -17.86
N CYS A 142 -18.96 -3.95 -16.52
CA CYS A 142 -17.76 -3.91 -15.70
C CYS A 142 -17.25 -5.33 -15.39
#